data_AF-M2ZZB9-F1
#
_entry.id   AF-M2ZZB9-F1
#
_cell.length_a   1.000
_cell.length_b   1.000
_cell.length_c   1.000
_cell.angle_alpha   90.00
_cell.angle_beta   90.00
_cell.angle_gamma   90.00
#
_symmetry.space_group_name_H-M   'P 1'
#
loop_
_entity.id
_entity.type
_entity.pdbx_description
1 polymer ?
#
loop_
_entity_poly.entity_id
_entity_poly.type
_entity_poly.pdbx_seq_one_letter_code
_entity_poly.pdbx_strand_id
1 'polypeptide(L)'
;MIVVQWENSLPFAVFETIDDYNIAYPQARMPYHGDVRGRSRSFTCAASGLWDDLTVSGHKYILDFLPGDVAGSRGLACEGTVVATRWGNPPVLLLAERVPLRWAWEVITKAWPTTLDSAARVLHSTTRER
;
A
#
# COMPACT_ATOMS: atom_id res chain seq x y z
N MET A 1 -8.65 -4.31 -15.68
CA MET A 1 -9.23 -2.96 -15.90
C MET A 1 -8.70 -2.00 -14.85
N ILE A 2 -8.09 -0.86 -15.23
CA ILE A 2 -7.60 0.13 -14.25
C ILE A 2 -8.77 1.08 -13.95
N VAL A 3 -9.31 1.01 -12.73
CA VAL A 3 -10.25 2.04 -12.24
C VAL A 3 -9.44 3.09 -11.51
N VAL A 4 -9.33 4.27 -12.08
CA VAL A 4 -8.76 5.46 -11.42
C VAL A 4 -9.94 6.36 -11.05
N GLN A 5 -10.39 6.32 -9.80
CA GLN A 5 -11.43 7.25 -9.35
C GLN A 5 -10.78 8.57 -8.94
N TRP A 6 -11.03 9.61 -9.73
CA TRP A 6 -10.64 11.00 -9.46
C TRP A 6 -11.91 11.81 -9.27
N GLU A 7 -12.37 11.99 -8.04
CA GLU A 7 -13.27 13.07 -7.64
C GLU A 7 -13.39 13.08 -6.11
N ASN A 8 -12.74 14.06 -5.46
CA ASN A 8 -12.77 14.34 -4.01
C ASN A 8 -12.24 13.28 -3.03
N SER A 9 -11.91 12.08 -3.49
CA SER A 9 -11.24 11.02 -2.71
C SER A 9 -9.75 10.98 -3.03
N LEU A 10 -8.93 10.58 -2.05
CA LEU A 10 -7.48 10.46 -2.21
C LEU A 10 -7.14 9.55 -3.39
N PRO A 11 -6.04 9.83 -4.13
CA PRO A 11 -5.68 9.02 -5.29
C PRO A 11 -5.35 7.60 -4.85
N PHE A 12 -6.18 6.64 -5.26
CA PHE A 12 -5.89 5.21 -5.19
C PHE A 12 -6.12 4.57 -6.56
N ALA A 13 -5.39 3.50 -6.84
CA ALA A 13 -5.56 2.72 -8.07
C ALA A 13 -5.81 1.24 -7.73
N VAL A 14 -6.69 0.59 -8.49
CA VAL A 14 -7.03 -0.81 -8.28
C VAL A 14 -6.49 -1.66 -9.43
N PHE A 15 -5.79 -2.72 -9.08
CA PHE A 15 -5.28 -3.72 -10.01
C PHE A 15 -5.94 -5.07 -9.71
N GLU A 16 -6.55 -5.68 -10.72
CA GLU A 16 -7.27 -6.95 -10.58
C GLU A 16 -6.33 -8.14 -10.40
N THR A 17 -5.08 -8.01 -10.85
CA THR A 17 -4.05 -9.05 -10.74
C THR A 17 -2.73 -8.49 -10.23
N ILE A 18 -1.89 -9.38 -9.68
CA ILE A 18 -0.52 -9.04 -9.28
C ILE A 18 0.31 -8.66 -10.52
N ASP A 19 0.09 -9.32 -11.67
CA ASP A 19 0.75 -9.02 -12.93
C ASP A 19 0.46 -7.60 -13.41
N ASP A 20 -0.81 -7.17 -13.42
CA ASP A 20 -1.18 -5.81 -13.82
C ASP A 20 -0.48 -4.76 -12.95
N TYR A 21 -0.44 -5.02 -11.64
CA TYR A 21 0.29 -4.15 -10.70
C TYR A 21 1.80 -4.16 -10.97
N ASN A 22 2.42 -5.33 -11.13
CA ASN A 22 3.86 -5.46 -11.31
C ASN A 22 4.35 -4.92 -12.68
N ILE A 23 3.49 -4.90 -13.69
CA ILE A 23 3.74 -4.23 -14.98
C ILE A 23 3.75 -2.70 -14.79
N ALA A 24 2.81 -2.17 -14.01
CA ALA A 24 2.73 -0.73 -13.75
C ALA A 24 3.78 -0.22 -12.75
N TYR A 25 4.19 -1.05 -11.78
CA TYR A 25 5.14 -0.71 -10.71
C TYR A 25 6.32 -1.69 -10.68
N PRO A 26 7.13 -1.78 -11.75
CA PRO A 26 8.24 -2.74 -11.83
C PRO A 26 9.31 -2.52 -10.75
N GLN A 27 9.42 -1.30 -10.23
CA GLN A 27 10.32 -0.93 -9.14
C GLN A 27 9.84 -1.36 -7.76
N ALA A 28 8.55 -1.64 -7.53
CA ALA A 28 8.02 -1.94 -6.19
C ALA A 28 7.12 -3.17 -6.25
N ARG A 29 7.72 -4.30 -6.63
CA ARG A 29 7.00 -5.52 -6.98
C ARG A 29 6.27 -6.13 -5.79
N MET A 30 5.04 -6.54 -6.04
CA MET A 30 4.27 -7.41 -5.16
C MET A 30 4.73 -8.86 -5.41
N PRO A 31 5.22 -9.58 -4.39
CA PRO A 31 5.60 -10.98 -4.55
C PRO A 31 4.38 -11.86 -4.78
N TYR A 32 4.55 -12.94 -5.54
CA TYR A 32 3.53 -13.98 -5.66
C TYR A 32 3.48 -14.83 -4.38
N HIS A 33 2.33 -15.44 -4.12
CA HIS A 33 2.15 -16.32 -2.98
C HIS A 33 3.13 -17.51 -3.04
N GLY A 34 4.12 -17.55 -2.15
CA GLY A 34 5.18 -18.57 -2.13
C GLY A 34 6.59 -18.01 -2.24
N ASP A 35 6.73 -16.80 -2.81
CA ASP A 35 7.98 -16.05 -2.73
C ASP A 35 8.14 -15.48 -1.32
N VAL A 36 9.38 -15.53 -0.81
CA VAL A 36 9.70 -15.11 0.55
C VAL A 36 9.35 -13.62 0.72
N ARG A 37 8.20 -13.35 1.36
CA ARG A 37 7.78 -12.02 1.84
C ARG A 37 8.74 -11.41 2.85
N GLY A 38 9.81 -12.10 3.24
CA GLY A 38 10.71 -11.78 4.35
C GLY A 38 11.41 -10.41 4.29
N ARG A 39 11.19 -9.61 3.23
CA ARG A 39 11.67 -8.22 3.14
C ARG A 39 10.56 -7.17 3.27
N SER A 40 9.29 -7.51 3.02
CA SER A 40 8.17 -6.56 3.04
C SER A 40 7.51 -6.58 4.41
N ARG A 41 7.30 -5.40 5.01
CA ARG A 41 6.51 -5.27 6.24
C ARG A 41 5.03 -5.23 5.87
N SER A 42 4.19 -5.77 6.73
CA SER A 42 2.73 -5.66 6.59
C SER A 42 2.10 -5.15 7.87
N PHE A 43 1.00 -4.39 7.74
CA PHE A 43 0.21 -3.89 8.87
C PHE A 43 -1.22 -4.41 8.80
N THR A 44 -1.74 -4.76 9.98
CA THR A 44 -3.13 -5.14 10.19
C THR A 44 -3.65 -4.45 11.44
N CYS A 45 -4.85 -3.89 11.38
CA CYS A 45 -5.53 -3.45 12.60
C CYS A 45 -6.03 -4.68 13.38
N ALA A 46 -5.61 -4.81 14.64
CA ALA A 46 -6.04 -5.88 15.56
C ALA A 46 -5.98 -7.30 14.96
N ALA A 47 -4.92 -7.60 14.20
CA ALA A 47 -4.73 -8.88 13.47
C ALA A 47 -5.87 -9.24 12.47
N SER A 48 -6.83 -8.34 12.24
CA SER A 48 -8.03 -8.60 11.45
C SER A 48 -8.02 -7.90 10.09
N GLY A 49 -7.15 -6.92 9.90
CA GLY A 49 -7.11 -6.07 8.71
C GLY A 49 -7.96 -4.81 8.83
N LEU A 50 -7.94 -4.00 7.78
CA LEU A 50 -8.62 -2.71 7.64
C LEU A 50 -9.88 -2.91 6.79
N TRP A 51 -10.97 -2.25 7.16
CA TRP A 51 -12.20 -2.27 6.36
C TRP A 51 -12.02 -1.51 5.05
N ASP A 52 -12.52 -2.08 3.96
CA ASP A 52 -12.58 -1.39 2.67
C ASP A 52 -13.81 -0.50 2.54
N ASP A 53 -13.57 0.79 2.78
CA ASP A 53 -14.48 1.91 2.52
C ASP A 53 -14.12 2.70 1.26
N LEU A 54 -13.06 2.31 0.53
CA LEU A 54 -12.65 2.94 -0.73
C LEU A 54 -13.37 2.34 -1.93
N THR A 55 -13.40 1.01 -2.03
CA THR A 55 -14.10 0.30 -3.11
C THR A 55 -15.43 -0.30 -2.66
N VAL A 56 -15.73 -0.18 -1.36
CA VAL A 56 -16.96 -0.68 -0.71
C VAL A 56 -17.15 -2.18 -0.97
N SER A 57 -16.04 -2.94 -1.03
CA SER A 57 -16.09 -4.37 -1.37
C SER A 57 -16.58 -5.25 -0.23
N GLY A 58 -16.77 -4.71 0.98
CA GLY A 58 -17.14 -5.46 2.17
C GLY A 58 -16.05 -6.42 2.69
N HIS A 59 -14.83 -6.32 2.16
CA HIS A 59 -13.71 -7.16 2.57
C HIS A 59 -12.74 -6.39 3.46
N LYS A 60 -11.95 -7.14 4.24
CA LYS A 60 -10.82 -6.58 4.98
C LYS A 60 -9.53 -6.77 4.21
N TYR A 61 -8.68 -5.75 4.26
CA TYR A 61 -7.39 -5.71 3.59
C TYR A 61 -6.27 -5.57 4.62
N ILE A 62 -5.09 -6.00 4.24
CA ILE A 62 -3.85 -5.72 4.97
C ILE A 62 -3.06 -4.68 4.18
N LEU A 63 -2.26 -3.88 4.86
CA LEU A 63 -1.33 -2.99 4.18
C LEU A 63 -0.01 -3.72 3.99
N ASP A 64 0.53 -3.74 2.77
CA ASP A 64 1.85 -4.24 2.45
C ASP A 64 2.76 -3.07 2.04
N PHE A 65 3.93 -2.98 2.67
CA PHE A 65 4.94 -1.95 2.43
C PHE A 65 6.02 -2.54 1.52
N LEU A 66 5.93 -2.22 0.23
CA LEU A 66 6.75 -2.79 -0.82
C LEU A 66 7.97 -1.88 -1.05
N PRO A 67 9.20 -2.35 -0.76
CA PRO A 67 10.40 -1.56 -1.01
C PRO A 67 10.58 -1.29 -2.51
N GLY A 68 10.98 -0.06 -2.84
CA GLY A 68 11.47 0.26 -4.16
C GLY A 68 12.83 -0.39 -4.39
N ASP A 69 13.00 -1.05 -5.53
CA ASP A 69 14.24 -1.66 -5.98
C ASP A 69 15.12 -0.58 -6.63
N VAL A 70 15.55 0.38 -5.81
CA VAL A 70 16.61 1.31 -6.21
C VAL A 70 17.92 0.64 -5.85
N ALA A 71 18.58 0.07 -6.86
CA ALA A 71 19.94 -0.45 -6.75
C ALA A 71 20.85 0.63 -6.12
N GLY A 72 21.15 0.48 -4.82
CA GLY A 72 22.02 1.39 -4.08
C GLY A 72 21.41 2.07 -2.84
N SER A 73 20.10 2.02 -2.60
CA SER A 73 19.51 2.61 -1.39
C SER A 73 19.65 1.67 -0.19
N ARG A 74 20.88 1.43 0.25
CA ARG A 74 21.20 0.84 1.56
C ARG A 74 21.31 1.99 2.56
N GLY A 75 20.17 2.57 2.95
CA GLY A 75 20.15 3.77 3.78
C GLY A 75 18.74 4.23 4.13
N LEU A 76 18.63 4.98 5.22
CA LEU A 76 17.45 5.33 6.03
C LEU A 76 16.20 5.93 5.31
N ALA A 77 16.20 6.03 3.99
CA ALA A 77 15.10 6.53 3.17
C ALA A 77 14.85 5.61 1.96
N CYS A 78 14.64 4.30 2.19
CA CYS A 78 14.06 3.45 1.15
C CYS A 78 12.65 3.94 0.85
N GLU A 79 12.52 4.66 -0.27
CA GLU A 79 11.21 4.93 -0.86
C GLU A 79 10.60 3.61 -1.33
N GLY A 80 9.28 3.56 -1.33
CA GLY A 80 8.54 2.40 -1.79
C GLY A 80 7.08 2.72 -1.98
N THR A 81 6.31 1.65 -2.10
CA THR A 81 4.89 1.72 -2.38
C THR A 81 4.12 1.05 -1.25
N VAL A 82 3.04 1.68 -0.81
CA VAL A 82 2.10 1.10 0.15
C VAL A 82 0.87 0.65 -0.63
N VAL A 83 0.61 -0.65 -0.58
CA VAL A 83 -0.56 -1.26 -1.21
C VAL A 83 -1.44 -1.91 -0.15
N ALA A 84 -2.73 -2.07 -0.46
CA ALA A 84 -3.65 -2.89 0.31
C ALA A 84 -4.03 -4.14 -0.47
N THR A 85 -3.99 -5.29 0.19
CA THR A 85 -4.28 -6.60 -0.44
C THR A 85 -5.11 -7.49 0.48
N ARG A 86 -5.70 -8.55 -0.06
CA ARG A 86 -6.39 -9.58 0.74
C ARG A 86 -5.40 -10.65 1.16
N TRP A 87 -4.58 -10.33 2.17
CA TRP A 87 -3.48 -11.20 2.59
C TRP A 87 -2.52 -11.53 1.43
N GLY A 88 -2.20 -10.51 0.62
CA GLY A 88 -1.44 -10.55 -0.63
C GLY A 88 -2.10 -11.25 -1.81
N ASN A 89 -3.39 -11.54 -1.72
CA ASN A 89 -4.19 -11.85 -2.90
C ASN A 89 -4.77 -10.57 -3.50
N PRO A 90 -5.01 -10.56 -4.82
CA PRO A 90 -5.72 -9.48 -5.48
C PRO A 90 -7.15 -9.27 -4.93
N PRO A 91 -7.77 -8.11 -5.20
CA PRO A 91 -7.20 -6.98 -5.92
C PRO A 91 -6.09 -6.27 -5.13
N VAL A 92 -5.15 -5.67 -5.84
CA VAL A 92 -4.08 -4.84 -5.26
C VAL A 92 -4.50 -3.39 -5.34
N LEU A 93 -4.66 -2.74 -4.20
CA LEU A 93 -5.05 -1.33 -4.09
C LEU A 93 -3.81 -0.51 -3.79
N LEU A 94 -3.37 0.31 -4.73
CA LEU A 94 -2.31 1.29 -4.50
C LEU A 94 -2.85 2.43 -3.64
N LEU A 95 -2.28 2.61 -2.43
CA LEU A 95 -2.67 3.71 -1.54
C LEU A 95 -1.68 4.87 -1.58
N ALA A 96 -0.39 4.59 -1.70
CA ALA A 96 0.65 5.62 -1.80
C ALA A 96 1.86 5.08 -2.57
N GLU A 97 2.41 5.91 -3.45
CA GLU A 97 3.63 5.62 -4.20
C GLU A 97 4.78 6.54 -3.76
N ARG A 98 6.03 6.06 -3.95
CA ARG A 98 7.26 6.84 -3.70
C ARG A 98 7.32 7.50 -2.33
N VAL A 99 6.86 6.80 -1.29
CA VAL A 99 6.89 7.28 0.09
C VAL A 99 8.05 6.67 0.87
N PRO A 100 8.70 7.40 1.79
CA PRO A 100 9.70 6.80 2.67
C PRO A 100 9.03 5.75 3.56
N LEU A 101 9.37 4.47 3.38
CA LEU A 101 8.64 3.38 4.04
C LEU A 101 8.75 3.40 5.57
N ARG A 102 9.86 3.91 6.11
CA ARG A 102 10.02 4.12 7.55
C ARG A 102 8.97 5.09 8.07
N TRP A 103 8.85 6.24 7.42
CA TRP A 103 7.87 7.26 7.78
C TRP A 103 6.45 6.71 7.63
N ALA A 104 6.14 6.06 6.50
CA ALA A 104 4.83 5.47 6.23
C ALA A 104 4.44 4.46 7.34
N TRP A 105 5.39 3.61 7.75
CA TRP A 105 5.21 2.69 8.87
C TRP A 105 4.92 3.42 10.19
N GLU A 106 5.71 4.44 10.52
CA GLU A 106 5.55 5.21 11.76
C GLU A 106 4.19 5.92 11.82
N VAL A 107 3.74 6.56 10.74
CA VAL A 107 2.45 7.26 10.74
C VAL A 107 1.27 6.29 10.80
N ILE A 108 1.33 5.16 10.10
CA ILE A 108 0.28 4.14 10.13
C ILE A 108 0.18 3.50 11.52
N THR A 109 1.32 3.12 12.11
CA THR A 109 1.31 2.50 13.44
C THR A 109 0.93 3.48 14.54
N LYS A 110 1.25 4.77 14.39
CA LYS A 110 0.82 5.82 15.32
C LYS A 110 -0.68 6.14 15.19
N ALA A 111 -1.20 6.23 13.97
CA ALA A 111 -2.61 6.55 13.73
C ALA A 111 -3.54 5.35 13.95
N TRP A 112 -3.00 4.14 13.82
CA TRP A 112 -3.72 2.86 13.97
C TRP A 112 -5.05 2.82 13.18
N PRO A 113 -5.01 3.01 11.84
CA PRO A 113 -6.22 3.12 11.04
C PRO A 113 -7.00 1.80 11.01
N THR A 114 -8.33 1.92 11.10
CA THR A 114 -9.27 0.80 11.00
C THR A 114 -9.89 0.65 9.61
N THR A 115 -9.72 1.64 8.73
CA THR A 115 -10.26 1.67 7.37
C THR A 115 -9.21 2.09 6.34
N LEU A 116 -9.44 1.75 5.06
CA LEU A 116 -8.52 2.05 3.97
C LEU A 116 -8.45 3.55 3.64
N ASP A 117 -9.59 4.27 3.66
CA ASP A 117 -9.60 5.74 3.50
C ASP A 117 -8.78 6.42 4.61
N SER A 118 -8.94 5.98 5.86
CA SER A 118 -8.17 6.53 6.98
C SER A 118 -6.67 6.30 6.81
N ALA A 119 -6.27 5.09 6.39
CA ALA A 119 -4.88 4.80 6.08
C ALA A 119 -4.35 5.67 4.93
N ALA A 120 -5.12 5.83 3.84
CA ALA A 120 -4.76 6.70 2.73
C ALA A 120 -4.60 8.16 3.19
N ARG A 121 -5.50 8.69 4.01
CA ARG A 121 -5.44 10.08 4.53
C ARG A 121 -4.16 10.33 5.27
N VAL A 122 -3.79 9.42 6.16
CA VAL A 122 -2.55 9.52 6.93
C VAL A 122 -1.35 9.51 5.98
N LEU A 123 -1.32 8.62 4.98
CA LEU A 123 -0.24 8.51 3.99
C LEU A 123 -0.12 9.73 3.06
N HIS A 124 -1.20 10.48 2.83
CA HIS A 124 -1.20 11.67 1.97
C HIS A 124 -1.09 13.00 2.74
N SER A 125 -1.40 13.00 4.04
CA SER A 125 -1.45 14.22 4.87
C SER A 125 -0.15 15.02 4.96
N THR A 126 1.01 14.37 4.91
CA THR A 126 2.32 15.04 5.06
C THR A 126 3.14 15.03 3.77
N THR A 127 2.75 14.22 2.78
CA THR A 127 3.28 14.31 1.40
C THR A 127 2.95 15.67 0.77
N ARG A 128 1.86 16.32 1.22
CA ARG A 128 1.41 17.63 0.72
C ARG A 128 2.16 18.83 1.33
N GLU A 129 2.95 18.61 2.38
CA GLU A 129 3.71 19.65 3.09
C GLU A 129 5.21 19.67 2.71
N ARG A 130 5.63 18.86 1.74
CA ARG A 130 6.96 18.88 1.11
C ARG A 130 6.88 19.49 -0.28
#